data_AF-A0A1M4SWZ2-F1
#
_entry.id   AF-A0A1M4SWZ2-F1
#
_cell.length_a   1.000
_cell.length_b   1.000
_cell.length_c   1.000
_cell.angle_alpha   90.00
_cell.angle_beta   90.00
_cell.angle_gamma   90.00
#
_symmetry.space_group_name_H-M   'P 1'
#
loop_
_entity.id
_entity.type
_entity.pdbx_description
1 polymer ?
#
loop_
_entity_poly.entity_id
_entity_poly.type
_entity_poly.pdbx_seq_one_letter_code
_entity_poly.pdbx_strand_id
1 'polypeptide(L)'
;MSNAGVIDDHILEHYRGLLDAEDSAFNAVEHAYEEGDREQFQADLKLWRSCIEAKLQYLEKCGFALLGPEWKECLRSRSSISL
;
A
#
# COMPACT_ATOMS: atom_id res chain seq x y z
N MET A 1 23.28 -24.57 -4.94
CA MET A 1 23.72 -23.36 -4.19
C MET A 1 22.50 -22.49 -4.01
N SER A 2 22.14 -22.18 -2.77
CA SER A 2 20.94 -21.41 -2.44
C SER A 2 21.14 -19.97 -2.89
N ASN A 3 20.40 -19.53 -3.91
CA ASN A 3 20.48 -18.19 -4.53
C ASN A 3 19.83 -17.13 -3.62
N ALA A 4 20.27 -17.06 -2.36
CA ALA A 4 19.92 -15.98 -1.45
C ALA A 4 20.67 -14.71 -1.91
N GLY A 5 20.02 -13.83 -2.67
CA GLY A 5 20.52 -12.46 -2.82
C GLY A 5 20.49 -11.82 -4.20
N VAL A 6 19.74 -12.34 -5.19
CA VAL A 6 19.45 -11.55 -6.40
C VAL A 6 17.99 -11.14 -6.34
N ILE A 7 17.75 -9.96 -5.78
CA ILE A 7 16.50 -9.25 -6.06
C ILE A 7 16.56 -8.90 -7.56
N ASP A 8 15.65 -9.45 -8.34
CA ASP A 8 15.56 -9.20 -9.78
C ASP A 8 15.21 -7.72 -10.02
N ASP A 9 15.86 -7.07 -10.99
CA ASP A 9 15.60 -5.66 -11.33
C ASP A 9 14.12 -5.42 -11.66
N HIS A 10 13.43 -6.41 -12.24
CA HIS A 10 12.00 -6.37 -12.51
C HIS A 10 11.17 -6.30 -11.22
N ILE A 11 11.64 -6.91 -10.12
CA ILE A 11 10.99 -6.81 -8.80
C ILE A 11 11.14 -5.40 -8.24
N LEU A 12 12.31 -4.79 -8.42
CA LEU A 12 12.59 -3.42 -7.97
C LEU A 12 11.82 -2.38 -8.78
N GLU A 13 11.71 -2.55 -10.10
CA GLU A 13 10.94 -1.64 -10.97
C GLU A 13 9.44 -1.70 -10.65
N HIS A 14 8.87 -2.88 -10.47
CA HIS A 14 7.46 -3.03 -10.11
C HIS A 14 7.19 -2.49 -8.70
N TYR A 15 8.10 -2.72 -7.75
CA TYR A 15 7.99 -2.16 -6.41
C TYR A 15 8.07 -0.62 -6.41
N ARG A 16 8.92 -0.03 -7.25
CA ARG A 16 8.97 1.42 -7.46
C ARG A 16 7.67 1.96 -8.03
N GLY A 17 7.10 1.32 -9.04
CA GLY A 17 5.79 1.73 -9.58
C GLY A 17 4.68 1.69 -8.53
N LEU A 18 4.72 0.73 -7.60
CA LEU A 18 3.79 0.66 -6.48
C LEU A 18 4.03 1.77 -5.44
N LEU A 19 5.28 2.16 -5.20
CA LEU A 19 5.63 3.28 -4.33
C LEU A 19 5.16 4.62 -4.92
N ASP A 20 5.37 4.84 -6.20
CA ASP A 20 4.94 6.08 -6.87
C ASP A 20 3.41 6.18 -6.90
N ALA A 21 2.71 5.06 -7.09
CA ALA A 21 1.25 5.00 -7.02
C ALA A 21 0.72 5.24 -5.59
N GLU A 22 1.43 4.75 -4.57
CA GLU A 22 1.10 5.03 -3.16
C GLU A 22 1.29 6.53 -2.85
N ASP A 23 2.41 7.13 -3.25
CA ASP A 23 2.73 8.53 -3.01
C ASP A 23 1.73 9.46 -3.71
N SER A 24 1.39 9.18 -4.97
CA SER A 24 0.36 9.94 -5.68
C SER A 24 -1.02 9.84 -5.03
N ALA A 25 -1.40 8.66 -4.52
CA ALA A 25 -2.67 8.49 -3.83
C ALA A 25 -2.68 9.18 -2.47
N PHE A 26 -1.54 9.19 -1.76
CA PHE A 26 -1.40 9.90 -0.49
C PHE A 26 -1.50 11.43 -0.67
N ASN A 27 -0.84 11.99 -1.69
CA ASN A 27 -0.95 13.41 -2.02
C ASN A 27 -2.41 13.83 -2.33
N ALA A 28 -3.17 12.96 -3.02
CA ALA A 28 -4.60 13.22 -3.28
C ALA A 28 -5.44 13.21 -1.99
N VAL A 29 -5.14 12.30 -1.06
CA VAL A 29 -5.78 12.26 0.27
C VAL A 29 -5.46 13.53 1.07
N GLU A 30 -4.20 13.97 1.09
CA GLU A 30 -3.82 15.22 1.76
C GLU A 30 -4.54 16.42 1.16
N HIS A 31 -4.62 16.49 -0.17
CA HIS A 31 -5.31 17.58 -0.84
C HIS A 31 -6.81 17.63 -0.51
N ALA A 32 -7.50 16.49 -0.57
CA ALA A 32 -8.92 16.41 -0.22
C ALA A 32 -9.17 16.75 1.26
N TYR A 33 -8.23 16.43 2.15
CA TYR A 33 -8.28 16.83 3.56
C TYR A 33 -8.12 18.35 3.74
N GLU A 34 -7.16 18.95 3.02
CA GLU A 34 -6.91 20.40 3.04
C GLU A 34 -8.06 21.21 2.45
N GLU A 35 -8.72 20.71 1.41
CA GLU A 35 -9.91 21.32 0.80
C GLU A 35 -11.18 21.14 1.64
N GLY A 36 -11.15 20.25 2.65
CA GLY A 36 -12.28 19.97 3.52
C GLY A 36 -13.39 19.14 2.85
N ASP A 37 -13.11 18.51 1.71
CA ASP A 37 -14.06 17.64 1.02
C ASP A 37 -14.02 16.23 1.63
N ARG A 38 -14.96 15.98 2.55
CA ARG A 38 -15.07 14.72 3.25
C ARG A 38 -15.44 13.54 2.33
N GLU A 39 -16.19 13.77 1.26
CA GLU A 39 -16.58 12.68 0.34
C GLU A 39 -15.39 12.29 -0.54
N GLN A 40 -14.69 13.29 -1.09
CA GLN A 40 -13.48 13.09 -1.89
C GLN A 40 -12.36 12.47 -1.03
N PHE A 41 -12.16 12.94 0.20
CA PHE A 41 -11.20 12.36 1.14
C PHE A 41 -11.45 10.87 1.41
N GLN A 42 -12.71 10.46 1.58
CA GLN A 42 -13.04 9.04 1.78
C GLN A 42 -12.79 8.21 0.52
N ALA A 43 -13.09 8.76 -0.66
CA ALA A 43 -12.82 8.12 -1.94
C ALA A 43 -11.31 7.92 -2.16
N ASP A 44 -10.52 8.96 -1.91
CA ASP A 44 -9.07 8.95 -2.07
C ASP A 44 -8.40 8.08 -1.00
N LEU A 45 -8.91 8.07 0.24
CA LEU A 45 -8.44 7.14 1.28
C LEU A 45 -8.63 5.69 0.88
N LYS A 46 -9.77 5.38 0.24
CA LYS A 46 -10.03 4.03 -0.25
C LYS A 46 -9.07 3.65 -1.37
N LEU A 47 -8.77 4.59 -2.28
CA LEU A 47 -7.80 4.40 -3.36
C LEU A 47 -6.39 4.15 -2.82
N TRP A 48 -5.94 4.97 -1.87
CA TRP A 48 -4.66 4.82 -1.20
C TRP A 48 -4.53 3.46 -0.47
N ARG A 49 -5.60 3.03 0.23
CA ARG A 49 -5.65 1.70 0.85
C ARG A 49 -5.49 0.58 -0.17
N SER A 50 -6.14 0.68 -1.33
CA SER A 50 -5.99 -0.32 -2.40
C SER A 50 -4.57 -0.37 -2.98
N CYS A 51 -3.88 0.78 -3.11
CA CYS A 51 -2.47 0.81 -3.51
C CYS A 51 -1.56 0.11 -2.48
N ILE A 52 -1.77 0.36 -1.18
CA ILE A 52 -1.03 -0.32 -0.11
C ILE A 52 -1.31 -1.83 -0.11
N GLU A 53 -2.56 -2.25 -0.30
CA GLU A 53 -2.91 -3.67 -0.41
C GLU A 53 -2.22 -4.35 -1.60
N ALA A 54 -2.19 -3.70 -2.76
CA ALA A 54 -1.48 -4.20 -3.95
C ALA A 54 0.02 -4.34 -3.68
N LYS A 55 0.62 -3.36 -3.00
CA LYS A 55 2.04 -3.37 -2.60
C LYS A 55 2.34 -4.51 -1.64
N LEU A 56 1.51 -4.71 -0.62
CA LEU A 56 1.70 -5.78 0.36
C LEU A 56 1.50 -7.17 -0.25
N GLN A 57 0.51 -7.35 -1.13
CA GLN A 57 0.33 -8.60 -1.88
C GLN A 57 1.50 -8.89 -2.82
N TYR A 58 2.05 -7.86 -3.46
CA TYR A 58 3.22 -8.01 -4.32
C TYR A 58 4.45 -8.45 -3.53
N LEU A 59 4.70 -7.80 -2.39
CA LEU A 59 5.80 -8.16 -1.49
C LEU A 59 5.63 -9.57 -0.92
N GLU A 60 4.41 -9.98 -0.53
CA GLU A 60 4.11 -11.34 -0.09
C GLU A 60 4.42 -12.38 -1.18
N LYS A 61 4.02 -12.12 -2.44
CA LYS A 61 4.34 -12.98 -3.59
C LYS A 61 5.85 -13.08 -3.86
N CYS A 62 6.59 -12.02 -3.55
CA CYS A 62 8.04 -11.98 -3.68
C CYS A 62 8.77 -12.61 -2.47
N GLY A 63 8.02 -13.07 -1.44
CA GLY A 63 8.60 -13.67 -0.23
C GLY A 63 9.05 -12.65 0.83
N PHE A 64 8.78 -11.36 0.62
CA PHE A 64 9.08 -10.29 1.57
C PHE A 64 7.86 -10.01 2.46
N ALA A 65 7.70 -10.78 3.54
CA ALA A 65 6.67 -10.51 4.54
C ALA A 65 7.10 -9.33 5.43
N LEU A 66 6.79 -8.10 5.02
CA LEU A 66 7.24 -6.87 5.69
C LEU A 66 6.63 -6.65 7.08
N LEU A 67 5.51 -7.31 7.38
CA LEU A 67 4.71 -7.16 8.61
C LEU A 67 4.43 -8.50 9.33
N GLY A 68 5.05 -9.61 8.89
CA GLY A 68 4.72 -10.96 9.36
C GLY A 68 3.38 -11.49 8.80
N PRO A 69 2.99 -12.75 9.14
CA PRO A 69 1.84 -13.43 8.55
C PRO A 69 0.48 -12.75 8.82
N GLU A 70 0.39 -11.89 9.83
CA GLU A 70 -0.85 -11.30 10.36
C GLU A 70 -1.20 -9.92 9.75
N TRP A 71 -0.48 -9.46 8.71
CA TRP A 71 -0.69 -8.11 8.16
C TRP A 71 -2.12 -7.88 7.61
N LYS A 72 -2.75 -8.96 7.14
CA LYS A 72 -4.16 -8.99 6.71
C LYS A 72 -5.12 -8.72 7.89
N GLU A 73 -4.76 -9.14 9.10
CA GLU A 73 -5.48 -8.86 10.34
C GLU A 73 -5.39 -7.36 10.67
N CYS A 74 -4.21 -6.74 10.53
CA CYS A 74 -4.01 -5.32 10.83
C CYS A 74 -4.85 -4.39 9.92
N LEU A 75 -5.01 -4.72 8.64
CA LEU A 75 -5.87 -3.99 7.70
C LEU A 75 -7.38 -4.20 7.99
N ARG A 76 -7.76 -5.42 8.38
CA ARG A 76 -9.15 -5.72 8.78
C ARG A 76 -9.53 -5.03 10.08
N SER A 77 -8.65 -5.07 11.09
CA SER A 77 -8.90 -4.48 12.41
C SER A 77 -9.04 -2.95 12.35
N ARG A 78 -8.27 -2.27 11.49
CA ARG A 78 -8.40 -0.81 11.27
C ARG A 78 -9.65 -0.39 10.50
N SER A 79 -10.35 -1.32 9.84
CA SER A 79 -11.67 -1.02 9.25
C SER A 79 -12.76 -0.82 10.31
N SER A 80 -12.46 -1.07 11.59
CA SER A 80 -13.33 -0.81 12.74
C SER A 80 -13.00 0.49 13.49
N ILE A 81 -12.15 1.37 12.97
CA ILE A 81 -12.05 2.75 13.47
C ILE A 81 -13.20 3.53 12.83
N SER A 82 -14.36 3.51 13.52
CA SER A 82 -15.43 4.46 13.26
C SER A 82 -14.89 5.88 13.43
N LEU A 83 -15.12 6.70 12.40
CA LEU A 83 -15.06 8.16 12.46
C LEU A 83 -16.02 8.72 13.52
#